data_AF-A0AA42X4P3-F1
#
_entry.id   AF-A0AA42X4P3-F1
#
_cell.length_a   1.000
_cell.length_b   1.000
_cell.length_c   1.000
_cell.angle_alpha   90.00
_cell.angle_beta   90.00
_cell.angle_gamma   90.00
#
_symmetry.space_group_name_H-M   'P 1'
#
loop_
_entity.id
_entity.type
_entity.pdbx_description
1 polymer ?
#
loop_
_entity_poly.entity_id
_entity_poly.type
_entity_poly.pdbx_seq_one_letter_code
_entity_poly.pdbx_strand_id
1 'polypeptide(L)' 'MGQRAAIYARVSTADQSCERQLRDLAGFAERGGYEVVEVFRETASGMKA' A
#
# COMPACT_ATOMS: atom_id res chain seq x y z
N MET A 1 -5.11 13.15 -17.85
CA MET A 1 -4.07 13.09 -16.81
C MET A 1 -4.67 12.36 -15.62
N GLY A 2 -4.13 11.21 -15.25
CA GLY A 2 -4.66 10.35 -14.18
C GLY A 2 -4.60 11.03 -12.82
N GLN A 3 -5.44 10.57 -11.88
CA GLN A 3 -5.36 11.07 -10.50
C GLN A 3 -4.06 10.57 -9.86
N ARG A 4 -3.34 11.47 -9.18
CA ARG A 4 -2.13 11.10 -8.42
C ARG A 4 -2.55 10.37 -7.14
N ALA A 5 -1.88 9.26 -6.84
CA ALA A 5 -2.16 8.42 -5.69
C ALA A 5 -0.87 7.99 -4.99
N ALA A 6 -0.96 7.76 -3.68
CA ALA A 6 0.08 7.08 -2.91
C ALA A 6 -0.44 5.72 -2.45
N ILE A 7 0.44 4.73 -2.40
CA ILE A 7 0.15 3.41 -1.84
C ILE A 7 0.70 3.36 -0.42
N TYR A 8 -0.09 2.87 0.53
CA TYR A 8 0.35 2.60 1.90
C TYR A 8 -0.02 1.17 2.27
N ALA A 9 0.97 0.41 2.74
CA ALA A 9 0.80 -0.96 3.20
C ALA A 9 1.38 -1.12 4.60
N ARG A 10 0.67 -1.85 5.47
CA ARG A 10 1.08 -2.10 6.84
C ARG A 10 0.87 -3.54 7.23
N VAL A 11 1.74 -4.03 8.09
CA VAL A 11 1.56 -5.27 8.83
C VAL A 11 1.75 -5.05 10.33
N SER A 12 1.13 -5.90 11.14
CA SER A 12 1.14 -5.77 12.61
C SER A 12 2.35 -6.44 13.26
N THR A 13 2.93 -7.44 12.58
CA THR A 13 4.03 -8.25 13.08
C THR A 13 5.09 -8.45 12.00
N ALA A 14 6.35 -8.70 12.40
CA ALA A 14 7.49 -8.78 11.48
C ALA A 14 7.50 -10.05 10.60
N ASP A 15 6.73 -11.07 10.95
CA ASP A 15 6.52 -12.30 10.19
C ASP A 15 5.49 -12.15 9.06
N GLN A 16 4.83 -10.99 8.98
CA GLN A 16 3.88 -10.66 7.92
C GLN A 16 4.57 -9.85 6.81
N SER A 17 4.07 -9.95 5.59
CA SER A 17 4.61 -9.23 4.43
C SER A 17 3.60 -8.27 3.81
N CYS A 18 4.09 -7.10 3.39
CA CYS A 18 3.31 -6.13 2.61
C CYS A 18 3.22 -6.50 1.12
N GLU A 19 3.96 -7.49 0.62
CA GLU A 19 4.11 -7.78 -0.82
C GLU A 19 2.78 -7.98 -1.55
N ARG A 20 1.87 -8.77 -0.97
CA ARG A 20 0.55 -9.01 -1.56
C ARG A 20 -0.28 -7.74 -1.64
N GLN A 21 -0.30 -6.96 -0.54
CA GLN A 21 -1.03 -5.68 -0.50
C GLN A 21 -0.52 -4.73 -1.58
N LEU A 22 0.80 -4.61 -1.71
CA LEU A 22 1.44 -3.75 -2.71
C LEU A 22 1.12 -4.18 -4.14
N ARG A 23 1.17 -5.49 -4.44
CA ARG A 23 0.81 -6.02 -5.76
C ARG A 23 -0.64 -5.72 -6.11
N ASP A 24 -1.55 -5.98 -5.18
CA ASP A 24 -2.98 -5.82 -5.41
C ASP A 24 -3.34 -4.33 -5.57
N LEU A 25 -2.75 -3.44 -4.76
CA LEU A 25 -2.93 -1.99 -4.83
C LEU A 25 -2.31 -1.39 -6.10
N ALA A 26 -1.13 -1.84 -6.52
CA ALA A 26 -0.50 -1.41 -7.77
C ALA A 26 -1.35 -1.82 -8.98
N GLY A 27 -1.84 -3.06 -9.01
CA GLY A 27 -2.74 -3.52 -10.08
C GLY A 27 -4.08 -2.79 -10.09
N PHE A 28 -4.61 -2.40 -8.93
CA PHE A 28 -5.78 -1.53 -8.85
C PHE A 28 -5.48 -0.14 -9.43
N ALA A 29 -4.35 0.47 -9.06
CA ALA A 29 -3.93 1.77 -9.56
C ALA A 29 -3.78 1.78 -11.08
N GLU A 30 -3.14 0.74 -11.63
CA GLU A 30 -2.96 0.55 -13.07
C GLU A 30 -4.30 0.48 -13.81
N ARG A 31 -5.22 -0.39 -13.36
CA ARG A 31 -6.56 -0.53 -13.97
C ARG A 31 -7.40 0.75 -13.85
N GLY A 32 -7.19 1.52 -12.79
CA GLY A 32 -7.90 2.78 -12.53
C GLY A 32 -7.29 4.00 -13.21
N GLY A 33 -6.14 3.86 -13.89
CA GLY A 33 -5.43 4.98 -14.50
C GLY A 33 -4.87 5.98 -13.48
N TYR A 34 -4.52 5.52 -12.29
CA TYR A 34 -3.87 6.34 -11.26
C TYR A 34 -2.36 6.43 -11.50
N GLU A 35 -1.80 7.61 -11.26
CA GLU A 35 -0.36 7.82 -11.21
C GLU A 35 0.12 7.57 -9.77
N VAL A 36 0.76 6.43 -9.53
CA VAL A 36 1.34 6.13 -8.21
C VAL A 36 2.63 6.94 -8.06
N VAL A 37 2.61 7.93 -7.17
CA VAL A 37 3.75 8.84 -6.97
C VAL A 37 4.64 8.43 -5.81
N GLU A 38 4.11 7.63 -4.87
CA GLU A 38 4.84 7.21 -3.68
C GLU A 38 4.29 5.88 -3.14
N VAL A 39 5.13 5.09 -2.49
CA VAL A 39 4.77 3.81 -1.85
C VAL A 39 5.38 3.76 -0.44
N PHE A 40 4.52 3.67 0.57
CA PHE A 40 4.88 3.58 1.98
C PHE A 40 4.63 2.17 2.53
N ARG A 41 5.56 1.68 3.37
CA ARG A 41 5.51 0.35 3.99
C ARG A 41 5.88 0.49 5.45
N GLU A 42 5.08 -0.07 6.34
CA GLU A 42 5.40 -0.07 7.76
C GLU A 42 5.06 -1.41 8.45
N THR A 43 5.83 -1.73 9.48
CA THR A 43 5.48 -2.77 10.46
C THR A 43 5.13 -2.05 11.76
N ALA A 44 3.85 -1.96 12.06
CA ALA A 44 3.35 -1.30 13.26
C ALA A 44 2.04 -1.98 13.69
N SER A 45 1.95 -2.32 14.97
CA SER A 45 0.71 -2.83 15.54
C SER A 45 -0.34 -1.72 15.61
N GLY A 46 -1.61 -2.08 15.44
CA GLY A 46 -2.71 -1.18 15.77
C GLY A 46 -2.64 -0.86 17.26
N MET A 47 -2.51 0.42 17.60
CA MET A 47 -2.58 0.91 18.98
C MET A 47 -3.93 0.46 19.57
N LYS A 48 -3.90 -0.35 20.63
CA LYS A 48 -5.04 -0.39 21.54
C LYS A 48 -4.99 0.93 22.31
N ALA A 49 -6.06 1.71 22.18
CA ALA A 49 -6.32 2.84 23.06
C ALA A 49 -6.34 2.37 24.53
#